data_AF-A0A9D6UMH6-F1
#
_entry.id   AF-A0A9D6UMH6-F1
#
_cell.length_a   1.000
_cell.length_b   1.000
_cell.length_c   1.000
_cell.angle_alpha   90.00
_cell.angle_beta   90.00
_cell.angle_gamma   90.00
#
_symmetry.space_group_name_H-M   'P 1'
#
loop_
_entity.id
_entity.type
_entity.pdbx_description
1 polymer ?
#
loop_
_entity_poly.entity_id
_entity_poly.type
_entity_poly.pdbx_seq_one_letter_code
_entity_poly.pdbx_strand_id
1 'polypeptide(L)' 'MTNDKTFKLSVENLETIVQSITEGILLLDRNLKIVWANKAFFEQSKYK' A
#
# COMPACT_ATOMS: atom_id res chain seq x y z
N MET A 1 -18.13 8.65 19.49
CA MET A 1 -17.71 7.32 19.01
C MET A 1 -17.92 7.10 17.50
N THR A 2 -18.16 8.15 16.70
CA THR A 2 -18.46 8.06 15.25
C THR A 2 -17.26 8.30 14.32
N ASN A 3 -16.25 9.07 14.74
CA ASN A 3 -15.11 9.43 13.87
C ASN A 3 -14.17 8.26 13.55
N ASP A 4 -13.92 7.36 14.50
CA ASP A 4 -12.93 6.29 14.32
C ASP A 4 -13.34 5.26 13.27
N LYS A 5 -14.64 4.93 13.19
CA LYS A 5 -15.16 3.97 12.20
C LYS A 5 -15.08 4.52 10.79
N THR A 6 -15.49 5.78 10.59
CA THR A 6 -15.43 6.44 9.28
C THR A 6 -14.00 6.61 8.81
N PHE A 7 -13.09 6.98 9.73
CA PHE A 7 -11.66 7.09 9.42
C PHE A 7 -11.07 5.73 9.03
N LYS A 8 -11.34 4.68 9.83
CA LYS A 8 -10.87 3.32 9.53
C LYS A 8 -11.36 2.82 8.18
N LEU A 9 -12.64 3.00 7.88
CA LEU A 9 -13.22 2.63 6.58
C LEU A 9 -12.55 3.37 5.42
N SER A 10 -12.23 4.65 5.61
CA SER A 10 -11.53 5.45 4.60
C SER A 10 -10.12 4.91 4.34
N VAL A 11 -9.39 4.53 5.40
CA VAL A 11 -8.05 3.91 5.28
C VAL A 11 -8.13 2.56 4.57
N GLU A 12 -9.09 1.71 4.93
CA GLU A 12 -9.30 0.39 4.29
C GLU A 12 -9.65 0.50 2.81
N ASN A 13 -10.46 1.50 2.44
CA ASN A 13 -10.79 1.79 1.04
C ASN A 13 -9.54 2.21 0.25
N LEU A 14 -8.74 3.12 0.80
CA LEU A 14 -7.50 3.56 0.16
C LEU A 14 -6.52 2.39 0.02
N GLU A 15 -6.37 1.56 1.06
CA GLU A 15 -5.52 0.38 1.01
C GLU A 15 -5.98 -0.57 -0.12
N THR A 16 -7.28 -0.82 -0.22
CA THR A 16 -7.84 -1.69 -1.28
C THR A 16 -7.54 -1.14 -2.68
N ILE A 17 -7.70 0.17 -2.88
CA ILE A 17 -7.41 0.82 -4.16
C ILE A 17 -5.93 0.66 -4.51
N VAL A 18 -5.01 0.99 -3.59
CA VAL A 18 -3.57 0.91 -3.88
C VAL A 18 -3.12 -0.54 -4.11
N GLN A 19 -3.70 -1.50 -3.40
CA GLN A 19 -3.45 -2.93 -3.60
C GLN A 19 -4.03 -3.47 -4.92
N SER A 20 -4.94 -2.75 -5.59
CA SER A 20 -5.49 -3.16 -6.90
C SER A 20 -4.67 -2.69 -8.10
N ILE A 21 -3.76 -1.74 -7.90
CA ILE A 21 -2.88 -1.20 -8.95
C ILE A 21 -1.92 -2.30 -9.44
N THR A 22 -1.77 -2.43 -10.75
CA THR A 22 -0.94 -3.44 -11.43
C THR A 22 0.54 -3.10 -11.41
N GLU A 23 0.90 -1.83 -11.31
CA GLU A 23 2.26 -1.34 -11.14
C GLU A 23 2.74 -1.49 -9.70
N GLY A 24 4.01 -1.86 -9.53
CA GLY A 24 4.64 -1.94 -8.22
C GLY A 24 4.82 -0.55 -7.62
N ILE A 25 4.27 -0.34 -6.43
CA ILE A 25 4.43 0.89 -5.65
C ILE A 25 5.31 0.58 -4.44
N LEU A 26 6.32 1.40 -4.24
CA LEU A 26 7.28 1.28 -3.15
C LEU A 26 7.40 2.61 -2.41
N LEU A 27 7.17 2.59 -1.09
CA LEU A 27 7.43 3.74 -0.22
C LEU A 27 8.74 3.52 0.52
N LEU A 28 9.66 4.47 0.38
CA LEU A 28 10.96 4.48 1.03
C LEU A 28 11.03 5.57 2.10
N ASP A 29 11.77 5.32 3.18
CA ASP A 29 12.19 6.37 4.10
C ASP A 29 13.39 7.16 3.54
N ARG A 30 13.85 8.18 4.29
CA ARG A 30 15.02 8.99 3.91
C ARG A 30 16.33 8.21 3.82
N ASN A 31 16.41 7.02 4.41
CA ASN A 31 17.56 6.13 4.37
C ASN A 31 17.40 5.02 3.33
N LEU A 32 16.45 5.16 2.39
CA LEU A 32 16.12 4.18 1.35
C LEU A 32 15.65 2.82 1.89
N LYS A 33 15.16 2.77 3.14
CA LYS A 33 14.53 1.56 3.68
C LYS A 33 13.08 1.48 3.21
N ILE A 34 12.66 0.27 2.86
CA ILE A 34 11.27 -0.01 2.49
C ILE A 34 10.39 0.16 3.73
N VAL A 35 9.45 1.10 3.67
CA VAL A 35 8.44 1.34 4.69
C VAL A 35 7.15 0.58 4.36
N TRP A 36 6.81 0.51 3.07
CA TRP A 36 5.61 -0.15 2.58
C TRP A 36 5.73 -0.47 1.09
N ALA A 37 5.04 -1.50 0.61
CA ALA A 37 4.89 -1.80 -0.81
C ALA A 37 3.54 -2.47 -1.09
N ASN A 38 2.98 -2.23 -2.29
CA ASN A 38 1.78 -2.94 -2.72
C ASN A 38 2.10 -4.37 -3.18
N LYS A 39 1.08 -5.21 -3.33
CA LYS A 39 1.26 -6.61 -3.78
C LYS A 39 1.97 -6.72 -5.14
N ALA A 40 1.69 -5.80 -6.06
CA ALA A 40 2.24 -5.82 -7.41
C ALA A 40 3.77 -5.69 -7.42
N PHE A 41 4.36 -4.93 -6.50
CA PHE A 41 5.82 -4.83 -6.35
C PHE A 41 6.47 -6.19 -6.09
N PHE A 42 5.85 -7.02 -5.24
CA PHE A 42 6.36 -8.36 -4.92
C PHE A 42 6.09 -9.36 -6.05
N GLU A 43 4.98 -9.21 -6.76
CA GLU A 43 4.67 -10.07 -7.91
C GLU A 43 5.64 -9.83 -9.07
N GLN A 44 5.97 -8.57 -9.37
CA GLN A 44 6.92 -8.21 -10.42
C GLN A 44 8.36 -8.61 -10.09
N SER A 45 8.76 -8.52 -8.82
CA SER A 45 10.12 -8.89 -8.38
C SER A 45 10.36 -10.40 -8.39
N LYS A 46 9.31 -11.23 -8.32
CA LYS A 46 9.42 -12.70 -8.42
C LYS A 46 9.76 -13.21 -9.82
N TYR A 47 9.63 -12.38 -10.86
CA TYR A 47 9.93 -12.76 -12.25
C TYR A 47 11.33 -12.31 -12.72
N LYS A 48 12.27 -12.10 -11.79
CA LYS A 48 13.69 -11.86 -12.10
C LYS A 48 14.60 -12.88 -11.45
#